data_AF-A0A0F9YMK5-F1
#
_entry.id   AF-A0A0F9YMK5-F1
#
_cell.length_a   1.000
_cell.length_b   1.000
_cell.length_c   1.000
_cell.angle_alpha   90.00
_cell.angle_beta   90.00
_cell.angle_gamma   90.00
#
_symmetry.space_group_name_H-M   'P 1'
#
loop_
_entity.id
_entity.type
_entity.pdbx_description
1 polymer ?
#
loop_
_entity_poly.entity_id
_entity_poly.type
_entity_poly.pdbx_seq_one_letter_code
_entity_poly.pdbx_strand_id
1 'polypeptide(L)'
;MLGFDYMKRYSEVVRCIHLFLCIKYGFKETKKIRGHSVTEIIENEKTEIKVDTRISTNIKLSYNKSDILVFGKKKEEIIIVEVGITGVTNQDRLNIV
;
A
#
# COMPACT_ATOMS: atom_id res chain seq x y z
N MET A 1 -23.22 -7.39 -2.14
CA MET A 1 -22.74 -5.98 -2.07
C MET A 1 -21.29 -5.94 -2.58
N LEU A 2 -21.08 -5.84 -3.90
CA LEU A 2 -19.78 -6.05 -4.56
C LEU A 2 -18.66 -5.12 -4.05
N GLY A 3 -18.99 -3.85 -3.75
CA GLY A 3 -18.01 -2.87 -3.27
C GLY A 3 -17.40 -3.22 -1.91
N PHE A 4 -18.17 -3.90 -1.04
CA PHE A 4 -17.67 -4.34 0.25
C PHE A 4 -16.66 -5.48 0.13
N ASP A 5 -16.91 -6.42 -0.79
CA ASP A 5 -15.98 -7.52 -1.08
C ASP A 5 -14.71 -7.04 -1.80
N TYR A 6 -14.81 -5.98 -2.61
CA TYR A 6 -13.63 -5.31 -3.17
C TYR A 6 -12.78 -4.67 -2.07
N MET A 7 -13.36 -3.76 -1.28
CA MET A 7 -12.60 -3.02 -0.26
C MET A 7 -11.98 -3.94 0.78
N LYS A 8 -12.68 -5.01 1.17
CA LYS A 8 -12.12 -6.02 2.08
C LYS A 8 -10.89 -6.71 1.50
N ARG A 9 -10.92 -7.10 0.22
CA ARG A 9 -9.78 -7.72 -0.46
C ARG A 9 -8.62 -6.75 -0.63
N TYR A 10 -8.92 -5.52 -1.05
CA TYR A 10 -7.94 -4.45 -1.18
C TYR A 10 -7.21 -4.23 0.15
N SER A 11 -7.96 -4.05 1.25
CA SER A 11 -7.37 -3.82 2.58
C SER A 11 -6.49 -4.99 3.04
N GLU A 12 -6.89 -6.24 2.77
CA GLU A 12 -6.08 -7.41 3.11
C GLU A 12 -4.78 -7.47 2.29
N VAL A 13 -4.82 -7.10 1.01
CA VAL A 13 -3.62 -7.03 0.15
C VAL A 13 -2.68 -5.93 0.62
N VAL A 14 -3.19 -4.72 0.86
CA VAL A 14 -2.41 -3.60 1.43
C VAL A 14 -1.76 -4.02 2.76
N ARG A 15 -2.50 -4.72 3.63
CA ARG A 15 -1.99 -5.22 4.91
C ARG A 15 -0.86 -6.23 4.76
N CYS A 16 -0.95 -7.13 3.79
CA CYS A 16 0.11 -8.08 3.45
C CYS A 16 1.37 -7.37 2.92
N ILE A 17 1.20 -6.41 2.00
CA ILE A 17 2.32 -5.63 1.45
C ILE A 17 2.98 -4.81 2.56
N HIS A 18 2.18 -4.13 3.40
CA HIS A 18 2.69 -3.38 4.54
C HIS A 18 3.53 -4.26 5.47
N LEU A 19 3.04 -5.47 5.83
CA LEU A 19 3.82 -6.41 6.66
C LEU A 19 5.15 -6.79 5.99
N PHE A 20 5.12 -7.11 4.71
CA PHE A 20 6.31 -7.47 3.94
C PHE A 20 7.35 -6.35 3.97
N LEU A 21 6.92 -5.10 3.73
CA LEU A 21 7.81 -3.93 3.77
C LEU A 21 8.33 -3.67 5.19
N CYS A 22 7.49 -3.81 6.22
CA CYS A 22 7.93 -3.72 7.61
C CYS A 22 9.05 -4.71 7.91
N ILE A 23 8.95 -5.95 7.44
CA ILE A 23 9.98 -6.97 7.64
C ILE A 23 11.24 -6.63 6.84
N LYS A 24 11.09 -6.28 5.56
CA LYS A 24 12.21 -5.93 4.66
C LYS A 24 13.06 -4.80 5.22
N TYR A 25 12.45 -3.80 5.85
CA TYR A 25 13.13 -2.62 6.36
C TYR A 25 13.40 -2.65 7.88
N GLY A 26 13.18 -3.80 8.53
CA GLY A 26 13.56 -4.01 9.94
C GLY A 26 12.63 -3.39 10.97
N PHE A 27 11.38 -3.09 10.62
CA PHE A 27 10.34 -2.61 11.54
C PHE A 27 9.65 -3.74 12.30
N LYS A 28 9.63 -4.95 11.74
CA LYS A 28 9.03 -6.15 12.36
C LYS A 28 9.87 -7.37 12.04
N GLU A 29 9.96 -8.29 12.99
CA GLU A 29 10.66 -9.57 12.81
C GLU A 29 9.71 -10.72 12.46
N THR A 30 8.44 -10.59 12.87
CA THR A 30 7.43 -11.63 12.67
C THR A 30 6.76 -11.54 11.30
N LYS A 31 6.64 -12.69 10.63
CA LYS A 31 5.86 -12.87 9.39
C LYS A 31 4.37 -13.13 9.64
N LYS A 32 3.93 -13.15 10.90
CA LYS A 32 2.54 -13.47 11.24
C LYS A 32 1.62 -12.32 10.85
N ILE A 33 0.76 -12.58 9.88
CA ILE A 33 -0.27 -11.65 9.46
C ILE A 33 -1.36 -11.48 10.53
N ARG A 34 -1.64 -12.52 11.33
CA ARG A 34 -2.62 -12.43 12.43
C ARG A 34 -2.12 -11.45 13.49
N GLY A 35 -2.89 -10.40 13.76
CA GLY A 35 -2.54 -9.34 14.71
C GLY A 35 -1.65 -8.22 14.12
N HIS A 36 -1.30 -8.27 12.84
CA HIS A 36 -0.64 -7.16 12.18
C HIS A 36 -1.66 -6.08 11.79
N SER A 37 -1.48 -4.89 12.37
CA SER A 37 -2.20 -3.68 11.99
C SER A 37 -1.38 -2.86 11.00
N VAL A 38 -2.09 -2.17 10.10
CA VAL A 38 -1.50 -1.18 9.21
C VAL A 38 -1.39 0.13 9.98
N THR A 39 -0.18 0.70 10.03
CA THR A 39 0.06 2.02 10.62
C THR A 39 0.23 3.01 9.48
N GLU A 40 -0.39 4.18 9.59
CA GLU A 40 -0.36 5.20 8.53
C GLU A 40 1.07 5.66 8.22
N ILE A 41 1.91 5.85 9.24
CA ILE A 41 3.32 6.23 9.08
C ILE A 41 4.16 5.41 10.06
N ILE A 42 5.24 4.81 9.57
CA ILE A 42 6.27 4.18 10.39
C ILE A 42 7.66 4.53 9.84
N GLU A 43 8.57 4.93 10.72
CA GLU A 43 9.89 5.41 10.30
C GLU A 43 11.01 4.94 11.22
N ASN A 44 12.19 4.77 10.62
CA ASN A 44 13.45 4.56 11.31
C ASN A 44 14.54 5.45 10.68
N GLU A 45 15.79 5.26 11.08
CA GLU A 45 16.92 6.05 10.58
C GLU A 45 17.16 5.93 9.06
N LYS A 46 16.71 4.83 8.44
CA LYS A 46 17.05 4.48 7.05
C LYS A 46 15.85 4.60 6.11
N THR A 47 14.65 4.38 6.61
CA THR A 47 13.44 4.24 5.81
C THR A 47 12.24 4.85 6.51
N GLU A 48 11.31 5.38 5.74
CA GLU A 48 9.96 5.72 6.15
C GLU A 48 8.97 4.95 5.24
N ILE A 49 7.94 4.36 5.82
CA ILE A 49 6.82 3.76 5.11
C ILE A 49 5.58 4.57 5.47
N LYS A 50 4.85 5.04 4.45
CA LYS A 50 3.58 5.74 4.63
C LYS A 50 2.48 5.01 3.86
N VAL A 51 1.31 4.83 4.47
CA VAL A 51 0.16 4.16 3.87
C VAL A 51 -0.98 5.15 3.76
N ASP A 52 -1.60 5.24 2.58
CA ASP A 52 -2.75 6.11 2.34
C ASP A 52 -2.49 7.58 2.75
N THR A 53 -1.28 8.08 2.48
CA THR A 53 -0.89 9.47 2.77
C THR A 53 -0.53 10.23 1.51
N ARG A 54 -0.62 11.57 1.57
CA ARG A 54 -0.20 12.43 0.47
C ARG A 54 1.32 12.61 0.46
N ILE A 55 1.90 12.48 -0.72
CA ILE A 55 3.29 12.81 -0.99
C ILE A 55 3.44 14.33 -1.01
N SER A 56 4.25 14.88 -0.11
CA SER A 56 4.56 16.31 -0.10
C SER A 56 5.64 16.61 -1.13
N THR A 57 5.35 17.50 -2.06
CA THR A 57 6.27 17.96 -3.11
C THR A 57 6.21 19.47 -3.24
N ASN A 58 7.29 20.09 -3.74
CA ASN A 58 7.35 21.54 -3.94
C ASN A 58 6.35 22.06 -4.99
N ILE A 59 5.84 21.17 -5.84
CA ILE A 59 4.76 21.45 -6.78
C ILE A 59 3.45 20.83 -6.29
N LYS A 60 2.32 21.47 -6.60
CA LYS A 60 1.00 20.93 -6.26
C LYS A 60 0.61 19.84 -7.27
N LEU A 61 0.45 18.62 -6.79
CA LEU A 61 -0.03 17.48 -7.57
C LEU A 61 -1.46 17.14 -7.17
N SER A 62 -2.37 17.15 -8.14
CA SER A 62 -3.66 16.47 -8.05
C SER A 62 -3.35 14.97 -8.10
N TYR A 63 -3.88 14.12 -7.22
CA TYR A 63 -3.60 12.67 -7.19
C TYR A 63 -2.21 12.26 -6.66
N ASN A 64 -1.75 12.91 -5.58
CA ASN A 64 -0.49 12.60 -4.90
C ASN A 64 -0.64 11.65 -3.70
N LYS A 65 -1.71 10.85 -3.65
CA LYS A 65 -1.97 9.91 -2.55
C LYS A 65 -1.80 8.49 -3.09
N SER A 66 -0.74 7.82 -2.66
CA SER A 66 -0.46 6.42 -3.03
C SER A 66 -0.98 5.47 -1.95
N ASP A 67 -1.27 4.22 -2.32
CA ASP A 67 -1.62 3.21 -1.33
C ASP A 67 -0.49 2.97 -0.34
N ILE A 68 0.74 2.80 -0.81
CA ILE A 68 1.94 2.73 0.05
C ILE A 68 3.11 3.46 -0.60
N LEU A 69 3.76 4.32 0.17
CA LEU A 69 5.02 4.98 -0.16
C LEU A 69 6.13 4.43 0.72
N VAL A 70 7.29 4.13 0.13
CA VAL A 70 8.52 3.89 0.87
C VAL A 70 9.55 4.93 0.48
N PHE A 71 10.09 5.64 1.47
CA PHE A 71 11.13 6.64 1.31
C PHE A 71 12.43 6.17 1.95
N GLY A 72 13.43 5.86 1.14
CA GLY A 72 14.76 5.45 1.57
C GLY A 72 15.66 6.65 1.88
N LYS A 73 15.65 7.11 3.14
CA LYS A 73 16.35 8.31 3.63
C LYS A 73 17.86 8.36 3.30
N LYS A 74 18.51 7.20 3.15
CA LYS A 74 19.96 7.10 2.83
C LYS A 74 20.26 6.65 1.40
N LYS A 75 19.30 6.02 0.73
CA LYS A 75 19.51 5.40 -0.59
C LYS A 75 18.96 6.25 -1.74
N GLU A 76 18.34 7.39 -1.43
CA GLU A 76 17.66 8.26 -2.41
C GLU A 76 16.65 7.48 -3.27
N GLU A 77 16.07 6.41 -2.69
CA GLU A 77 15.13 5.52 -3.35
C GLU A 77 13.71 5.85 -2.88
N ILE A 78 12.79 5.97 -3.82
CA ILE A 78 11.36 6.13 -3.56
C ILE A 78 10.62 4.97 -4.23
N ILE A 79 9.81 4.25 -3.47
CA ILE A 79 8.94 3.19 -3.99
C ILE A 79 7.49 3.64 -3.79
N ILE A 80 6.72 3.64 -4.86
CA ILE A 80 5.28 3.87 -4.85
C ILE A 80 4.60 2.55 -5.20
N VAL A 81 3.65 2.14 -4.38
CA VAL A 81 2.85 0.93 -4.59
C VAL A 81 1.39 1.36 -4.73
N GLU A 82 0.75 0.83 -5.78
CA GLU A 82 -0.67 0.95 -6.04
C GLU A 82 -1.26 -0.45 -6.21
N VAL A 83 -2.43 -0.70 -5.62
CA VAL A 83 -3.07 -2.00 -5.51
C VAL A 83 -4.41 -1.97 -6.24
N GLY A 84 -4.44 -2.54 -7.44
CA GLY A 84 -5.69 -2.83 -8.16
C GLY A 84 -6.14 -4.27 -7.91
N ILE A 85 -7.33 -4.45 -7.30
CA ILE A 85 -7.96 -5.79 -7.20
C ILE A 85 -8.88 -5.99 -8.39
N THR A 86 -8.35 -6.54 -9.47
CA THR A 86 -9.16 -7.00 -10.60
C THR A 86 -9.68 -8.40 -10.31
N GLY A 87 -10.98 -8.61 -10.38
CA GLY A 87 -11.56 -9.94 -10.43
C GLY A 87 -12.55 -9.95 -11.58
N VAL A 88 -12.48 -10.97 -12.44
CA VAL A 88 -13.49 -11.18 -13.47
C VAL A 88 -14.84 -11.34 -12.77
N THR A 89 -15.61 -10.28 -12.77
CA THR A 89 -17.05 -10.33 -12.54
C THR A 89 -17.70 -10.78 -13.85
N ASN A 90 -18.90 -11.37 -13.81
CA ASN A 90 -19.69 -11.62 -15.03
C ASN A 90 -19.93 -10.33 -15.85
N GLN A 91 -19.66 -9.15 -15.27
CA GLN A 91 -19.70 -7.85 -15.93
C GLN A 91 -18.46 -7.56 -16.80
N ASP A 92 -17.29 -8.13 -16.48
CA ASP A 92 -16.08 -8.01 -17.32
C ASP A 92 -16.21 -8.82 -18.62
N ARG A 93 -17.18 -9.74 -18.70
CA ARG A 93 -17.57 -10.44 -19.94
C ARG A 93 -18.56 -9.65 -20.81
N LEU A 94 -19.18 -8.59 -20.29
CA LEU A 94 -20.27 -7.87 -20.98
C LEU A 94 -19.81 -6.61 -21.73
N ASN A 95 -18.53 -6.22 -21.61
CA ASN A 95 -17.99 -5.05 -22.31
C ASN A 95 -16.88 -5.39 -23.33
N ILE A 96 -16.87 -6.62 -23.84
CA ILE A 96 -16.21 -6.94 -25.12
C ILE A 96 -17.32 -7.11 -26.16
N VAL A 97 -17.89 -5.97 -26.59
CA VAL A 97 -18.64 -5.81 -27.85
C VAL A 97 -18.31 -4.44 -28.42
#